data_AF-T2JUC4-F1
#
_entry.id   AF-T2JUC4-F1
#
_cell.length_a   1.000
_cell.length_b   1.000
_cell.length_c   1.000
_cell.angle_alpha   90.00
_cell.angle_beta   90.00
_cell.angle_gamma   90.00
#
_symmetry.space_group_name_H-M   'P 1'
#
loop_
_entity.id
_entity.type
_entity.pdbx_description
1 polymer ?
#
loop_
_entity_poly.entity_id
_entity_poly.type
_entity_poly.pdbx_seq_one_letter_code
_entity_poly.pdbx_strand_id
1 'polypeptide(L)'
;MSIIKKAMNEQQISVGIKVSLISKPPYLKTADPMPMLRPSDILDVGDEGIVMDRRPGGYWGVKFSQGTFLMESQYLGVVETQEPSHKDV
;
A
#
# COMPACT_ATOMS: atom_id res chain seq x y z
N MET A 1 10.13 19.32 -11.38
CA MET A 1 9.50 18.73 -10.20
C MET A 1 9.87 17.26 -10.13
N SER A 2 10.98 16.92 -9.49
CA SER A 2 11.36 15.51 -9.26
C SER A 2 11.14 15.22 -7.79
N ILE A 3 9.98 14.64 -7.48
CA ILE A 3 9.71 14.12 -6.13
C ILE A 3 10.43 12.79 -6.00
N ILE A 4 11.40 12.74 -5.11
CA ILE A 4 12.20 11.55 -4.81
C ILE A 4 11.27 10.58 -4.06
N LYS A 5 10.81 9.51 -4.72
CA LYS A 5 10.10 8.40 -4.07
C LYS A 5 11.09 7.66 -3.16
N LYS A 6 11.18 8.06 -1.90
CA LYS A 6 12.01 7.41 -0.88
C LYS A 6 11.29 6.15 -0.37
N ALA A 7 12.00 5.02 -0.30
CA ALA A 7 11.50 3.83 0.40
C ALA A 7 11.18 4.19 1.86
N MET A 8 9.97 3.85 2.32
CA MET A 8 9.44 4.30 3.61
C MET A 8 9.62 3.27 4.72
N ASN A 9 9.70 3.75 5.96
CA ASN A 9 9.65 2.92 7.17
C ASN A 9 8.19 2.68 7.57
N GLU A 10 7.89 1.50 8.12
CA GLU A 10 6.52 1.03 8.45
C GLU A 10 5.70 1.98 9.36
N GLN A 11 6.40 2.83 10.11
CA GLN A 11 5.86 3.79 11.08
C GLN A 11 4.94 4.86 10.44
N GLN A 12 5.00 5.05 9.12
CA GLN A 12 4.22 6.06 8.39
C GLN A 12 2.93 5.52 7.77
N ILE A 13 2.68 4.21 7.86
CA ILE A 13 1.51 3.59 7.24
C ILE A 13 0.40 3.41 8.29
N SER A 14 -0.81 3.85 7.95
CA SER A 14 -2.01 3.73 8.78
C SER A 14 -3.20 3.32 7.92
N VAL A 15 -4.21 2.71 8.52
CA VAL A 15 -5.45 2.35 7.82
C VAL A 15 -6.12 3.62 7.29
N GLY A 16 -6.63 3.56 6.06
CA GLY A 16 -7.32 4.64 5.37
C GLY A 16 -6.44 5.54 4.52
N ILE A 17 -5.11 5.46 4.63
CA ILE A 17 -4.21 6.28 3.81
C ILE A 17 -4.05 5.70 2.41
N LYS A 18 -3.75 6.60 1.47
CA LYS A 18 -3.37 6.23 0.11
C LYS A 18 -1.87 5.92 0.04
N VAL A 19 -1.55 4.82 -0.64
CA VAL A 19 -0.18 4.38 -0.92
C VAL A 19 -0.03 4.11 -2.41
N SER A 20 1.22 4.11 -2.89
CA SER A 20 1.60 3.70 -4.24
C SER A 20 2.58 2.53 -4.17
N LEU A 21 2.50 1.63 -5.13
CA LEU A 21 3.47 0.56 -5.30
C LEU A 21 4.80 1.17 -5.78
N ILE A 22 5.89 0.98 -5.03
CA ILE A 22 7.23 1.50 -5.39
C ILE A 22 8.16 0.42 -5.92
N SER A 23 7.85 -0.86 -5.64
CA SER A 23 8.55 -2.03 -6.15
C SER A 23 7.61 -3.23 -6.16
N LYS A 24 7.83 -4.20 -7.05
CA LYS A 24 7.00 -5.41 -7.15
C LYS A 24 7.53 -6.50 -6.22
N PRO A 25 6.68 -7.15 -5.40
CA PRO A 25 7.03 -8.42 -4.77
C PRO A 25 7.16 -9.52 -5.84
N PRO A 26 7.83 -10.65 -5.54
CA PRO A 26 7.94 -11.77 -6.48
C PRO A 26 6.56 -12.39 -6.81
N TYR A 27 5.63 -12.37 -5.86
CA TYR A 27 4.25 -12.79 -6.02
C TYR A 27 3.34 -11.92 -5.15
N LEU A 28 2.09 -11.76 -5.59
CA LEU A 28 1.06 -11.09 -4.80
C LEU A 28 0.25 -12.12 -4.04
N LYS A 29 0.00 -11.88 -2.75
CA LYS A 29 -0.89 -12.72 -1.95
C LYS A 29 -2.23 -12.00 -1.78
N THR A 30 -3.34 -12.64 -2.14
CA THR A 30 -4.66 -12.02 -1.96
C THR A 30 -5.02 -11.86 -0.49
N ALA A 31 -5.82 -10.84 -0.17
CA ALA A 31 -6.25 -10.55 1.21
C ALA A 31 -7.55 -11.29 1.63
N ASP A 32 -7.97 -12.29 0.86
CA ASP A 32 -9.14 -13.12 1.16
C ASP A 32 -8.93 -14.00 2.42
N PRO A 33 -10.00 -14.54 3.03
CA PRO A 33 -9.89 -15.50 4.13
C PRO A 33 -9.04 -16.72 3.80
N MET A 34 -9.02 -17.12 2.52
CA MET A 34 -8.12 -18.14 1.98
C MET A 34 -7.17 -17.49 0.95
N PRO A 35 -6.01 -17.00 1.39
CA PRO A 35 -5.10 -16.26 0.52
C PRO A 35 -4.54 -17.12 -0.62
N MET A 36 -4.51 -16.56 -1.82
CA MET A 36 -3.92 -17.20 -3.01
C MET A 36 -2.72 -16.40 -3.50
N LEU A 37 -1.73 -17.11 -4.07
CA LEU A 37 -0.64 -16.47 -4.80
C LEU A 37 -1.08 -16.11 -6.21
N ARG A 38 -0.70 -14.91 -6.64
CA ARG A 38 -0.95 -14.36 -7.97
C ARG A 38 0.35 -13.83 -8.56
N PRO A 39 0.47 -13.81 -9.90
CA PRO A 39 1.59 -13.16 -10.57
C PRO A 39 1.72 -11.69 -10.16
N SER A 40 2.95 -11.19 -10.05
CA SER A 40 3.23 -9.79 -9.71
C SER A 40 2.76 -8.81 -10.79
N ASP A 41 2.64 -9.26 -12.04
CA ASP A 41 2.27 -8.42 -13.19
C ASP A 41 0.83 -7.92 -13.19
N ILE A 42 0.02 -8.35 -12.21
CA ILE A 42 -1.30 -7.78 -11.97
C ILE A 42 -1.21 -6.32 -11.50
N LEU A 43 -0.13 -5.95 -10.83
CA LEU A 43 0.12 -4.57 -10.40
C LEU A 43 1.38 -4.03 -11.06
N ASP A 44 1.36 -2.73 -11.36
CA ASP A 44 2.49 -1.98 -11.87
C ASP A 44 3.04 -0.98 -10.84
N VAL A 45 4.34 -0.71 -10.93
CA VAL A 45 4.96 0.32 -10.07
C VAL A 45 4.31 1.67 -10.40
N GLY A 46 3.84 2.35 -9.37
CA GLY A 46 3.03 3.56 -9.47
C GLY A 46 1.55 3.33 -9.21
N ASP A 47 1.05 2.08 -9.26
CA ASP A 47 -0.33 1.79 -8.92
C ASP A 47 -0.65 2.25 -7.50
N GLU A 48 -1.76 2.96 -7.38
CA GLU A 48 -2.23 3.48 -6.10
C GLU A 48 -3.27 2.53 -5.48
N GLY A 49 -3.21 2.44 -4.16
CA GLY A 49 -4.16 1.69 -3.36
C GLY A 49 -4.45 2.36 -2.02
N ILE A 50 -5.46 1.85 -1.32
CA ILE A 50 -5.83 2.32 0.02
C ILE A 50 -5.53 1.22 1.03
N VAL A 51 -4.89 1.58 2.14
CA VAL A 51 -4.64 0.66 3.25
C VAL A 51 -5.96 0.35 3.96
N MET A 52 -6.35 -0.92 3.98
CA MET A 52 -7.61 -1.40 4.54
C MET A 52 -7.46 -1.97 5.94
N ASP A 53 -6.38 -2.72 6.17
CA ASP A 53 -6.11 -3.37 7.45
C ASP A 53 -4.60 -3.58 7.67
N ARG A 54 -4.22 -3.83 8.92
CA ARG A 54 -2.89 -4.33 9.29
C ARG A 54 -3.05 -5.75 9.80
N ARG A 55 -2.28 -6.69 9.27
CA ARG A 55 -2.28 -8.10 9.68
C ARG A 55 -1.00 -8.44 10.46
N PRO A 56 -1.05 -9.48 11.31
CA PRO A 56 0.16 -10.02 11.94
C PRO A 56 1.24 -10.35 10.91
N GLY A 57 2.50 -10.23 11.30
CA GLY A 57 3.65 -10.53 10.43
C GLY A 57 4.08 -9.39 9.51
N GLY A 58 3.59 -8.16 9.72
CA GLY A 58 4.05 -6.98 8.97
C GLY A 58 3.34 -6.75 7.64
N TYR A 59 2.21 -7.41 7.40
CA TYR A 59 1.42 -7.24 6.19
C TYR A 59 0.36 -6.15 6.34
N TRP A 60 0.19 -5.38 5.27
CA TRP A 60 -0.88 -4.42 5.06
C TRP A 60 -1.85 -4.99 4.03
N GLY A 61 -3.13 -5.08 4.37
CA GLY A 61 -4.16 -5.31 3.36
C GLY A 61 -4.35 -4.02 2.56
N VAL A 62 -3.96 -4.00 1.29
CA VAL A 62 -4.07 -2.81 0.42
C VAL A 62 -5.03 -3.12 -0.72
N LYS A 63 -6.04 -2.26 -0.89
CA LYS A 63 -7.01 -2.34 -1.99
C LYS A 63 -6.55 -1.47 -3.15
N PHE A 64 -6.13 -2.12 -4.23
CA PHE A 64 -5.87 -1.52 -5.53
C PHE A 64 -7.10 -1.66 -6.44
N SER A 65 -7.05 -1.07 -7.63
CA SER A 65 -8.09 -1.24 -8.66
C SER A 65 -8.23 -2.71 -9.10
N GLN A 66 -7.13 -3.47 -9.11
CA GLN A 66 -7.06 -4.86 -9.57
C GLN A 66 -7.43 -5.89 -8.50
N GLY A 67 -7.58 -5.47 -7.24
CA GLY A 67 -7.88 -6.37 -6.13
C GLY A 67 -7.26 -5.93 -4.81
N THR A 68 -7.45 -6.75 -3.78
CA THR A 68 -6.88 -6.52 -2.45
C THR A 68 -5.78 -7.53 -2.18
N PHE A 69 -4.59 -7.02 -1.86
CA PHE A 69 -3.40 -7.84 -1.66
C PHE A 69 -2.75 -7.55 -0.30
N LEU A 70 -2.03 -8.54 0.21
CA LEU A 70 -1.19 -8.41 1.38
C LEU A 70 0.18 -7.89 0.96
N MET A 71 0.53 -6.71 1.45
CA MET A 71 1.71 -5.95 1.04
C MET A 71 2.61 -5.71 2.25
N GLU A 72 3.91 -5.92 2.10
CA GLU A 72 4.88 -5.48 3.09
C GLU A 72 5.25 -4.01 2.86
N SER A 73 5.64 -3.33 3.92
CA SER A 73 5.97 -1.90 3.91
C SER A 73 7.05 -1.54 2.86
N GLN A 74 8.00 -2.44 2.60
CA GLN A 74 9.07 -2.24 1.62
C GLN A 74 8.61 -2.02 0.16
N TYR A 75 7.40 -2.47 -0.17
CA TYR A 75 6.82 -2.33 -1.52
C TYR A 75 5.95 -1.09 -1.67
N LEU A 76 5.69 -0.35 -0.58
CA LEU A 76 4.74 0.76 -0.54
C LEU A 76 5.43 2.10 -0.29
N GLY A 77 4.90 3.14 -0.90
CA GLY A 77 5.20 4.54 -0.55
C GLY A 77 3.92 5.34 -0.37
N VAL A 78 3.80 6.14 0.69
CA VAL A 78 2.63 6.99 0.94
C VAL A 78 2.51 8.05 -0.15
N VAL A 79 1.30 8.19 -0.69
CA VAL A 79 0.94 9.28 -1.60
C VAL A 79 0.37 10.37 -0.70
N GLU A 80 1.22 11.36 -0.34
CA GLU A 80 0.96 12.52 0.54
C GLU A 80 -0.34 12.45 1.38
N THR A 81 -0.20 12.30 2.69
CA THR A 81 -1.27 12.59 3.63
C THR A 81 -1.73 14.02 3.40
N GLN A 82 -2.98 14.21 2.96
CA GLN A 82 -3.65 15.48 3.17
C GLN A 82 -3.53 15.78 4.67
N GLU A 83 -2.76 16.79 5.04
CA GLU A 83 -2.78 17.32 6.40
C GLU A 83 -4.26 17.49 6.77
N PRO A 84 -4.73 16.95 7.91
CA PRO A 84 -6.08 17.21 8.34
C PRO A 84 -6.17 18.72 8.49
N SER A 85 -6.88 19.35 7.55
CA SER A 85 -7.27 20.75 7.60
C SER A 85 -8.16 20.90 8.82
N HIS A 86 -7.52 21.09 9.98
CA HIS A 86 -8.15 21.64 11.17
C HIS A 86 -8.58 23.06 10.78
N LYS A 87 -9.78 23.18 10.22
CA LYS A 87 -10.49 24.45 10.21
C LYS A 87 -11.18 24.52 11.56
N ASP A 88 -10.52 25.17 12.50
CA ASP A 88 -11.20 25.86 13.60
C ASP A 88 -12.34 26.69 13.01
N VAL A 89 -13.60 26.33 13.33
CA VAL A 89 -14.72 27.24 13.64
C VAL A 89 -15.68 26.51 14.57
#